data_AF-A0A381YK30-F1
#
_entry.id   AF-A0A381YK30-F1
#
_cell.length_a   1.000
_cell.length_b   1.000
_cell.length_c   1.000
_cell.angle_alpha   90.00
_cell.angle_beta   90.00
_cell.angle_gamma   90.00
#
_symmetry.space_group_name_H-M   'P 1'
#
loop_
_entity.id
_entity.type
_entity.pdbx_description
1 polymer ?
#
loop_
_entity_poly.entity_id
_entity_poly.type
_entity_poly.pdbx_seq_one_letter_code
_entity_poly.pdbx_strand_id
1 'polypeptide(L)'
;LVKFARKHGIKIGTIADLIGYRLAKEESVEQIADLQIETDLGPFRMVCFEDHVNRNVHLALVRGILDEQTPTLVRVHVQGTLSDVVGIQDPRLGWPLKSAMQLIAKKDHGVVIILRQEESGRELMSAIRGLEQPEDALASRRDHATELRTYGTGAQILRQLGVKRMRVLSAPKQMHAISGFGLEVVEYVSSEETSGG
;
A
#
# COMPACT_ATOMS: atom_id res chain seq x y z
N LEU A 1 -16.04 -17.86 -24.19
CA LEU A 1 -15.22 -16.70 -24.63
C LEU A 1 -13.85 -17.11 -25.19
N VAL A 2 -13.03 -17.85 -24.45
CA VAL A 2 -11.67 -18.29 -24.89
C VAL A 2 -11.64 -19.02 -26.24
N LYS A 3 -12.52 -20.01 -26.44
CA LYS A 3 -12.60 -20.76 -27.71
C LYS A 3 -13.06 -19.91 -28.91
N PHE A 4 -13.86 -18.87 -28.67
CA PHE A 4 -14.39 -17.97 -29.71
C PHE A 4 -13.33 -16.96 -30.14
N ALA A 5 -12.65 -16.33 -29.18
CA ALA A 5 -11.62 -15.35 -29.48
C ALA A 5 -10.42 -15.98 -30.22
N ARG A 6 -10.07 -17.23 -29.89
CA ARG A 6 -9.04 -17.99 -30.61
C ARG A 6 -9.43 -18.31 -32.06
N LYS A 7 -10.73 -18.51 -32.33
CA LYS A 7 -11.27 -18.74 -33.68
C LYS A 7 -11.32 -17.46 -34.52
N HIS A 8 -11.42 -16.30 -33.89
CA HIS A 8 -11.58 -15.00 -34.57
C HIS A 8 -10.36 -14.07 -34.45
N GLY A 9 -9.23 -14.54 -33.91
CA GLY A 9 -8.02 -13.72 -33.75
C GLY A 9 -8.18 -12.54 -32.78
N ILE A 10 -9.15 -12.62 -31.86
CA ILE A 10 -9.44 -11.55 -30.90
C ILE A 10 -8.56 -11.74 -29.67
N LYS A 11 -7.81 -10.71 -29.27
CA LYS A 11 -7.04 -10.74 -28.03
C LYS A 11 -8.00 -10.70 -26.83
N ILE A 12 -7.93 -11.71 -25.96
CA ILE A 12 -8.62 -11.69 -24.66
C ILE A 12 -7.64 -11.12 -23.64
N GLY A 13 -8.05 -10.06 -22.97
CA GLY A 13 -7.43 -9.56 -21.73
C GLY A 13 -8.51 -9.31 -20.70
N THR A 14 -8.17 -9.40 -19.41
CA THR A 14 -9.09 -9.04 -18.33
C THR A 14 -9.03 -7.54 -18.04
N ILE A 15 -10.05 -7.00 -17.36
CA ILE A 15 -10.00 -5.61 -16.85
C ILE A 15 -8.81 -5.46 -15.89
N ALA A 16 -8.49 -6.48 -15.11
CA ALA A 16 -7.32 -6.52 -14.23
C ALA A 16 -6.00 -6.40 -15.02
N ASP A 17 -5.85 -7.10 -16.15
CA ASP A 17 -4.67 -6.99 -17.02
C ASP A 17 -4.55 -5.60 -17.63
N LEU A 18 -5.67 -4.99 -18.04
CA LEU A 18 -5.68 -3.64 -18.56
C LEU A 18 -5.28 -2.61 -17.49
N ILE A 19 -5.81 -2.76 -16.26
CA ILE A 19 -5.44 -1.92 -15.11
C ILE A 19 -3.94 -2.07 -14.82
N GLY A 20 -3.42 -3.29 -14.75
CA GLY A 20 -2.00 -3.56 -14.52
C GLY A 20 -1.11 -2.96 -15.62
N TYR A 21 -1.49 -3.13 -16.88
CA TYR A 21 -0.78 -2.56 -18.03
C TYR A 21 -0.71 -1.03 -17.95
N ARG A 22 -1.85 -0.36 -17.66
CA ARG A 22 -1.90 1.10 -17.53
C ARG A 22 -1.06 1.58 -16.37
N LEU A 23 -1.18 0.98 -15.19
CA LEU A 23 -0.38 1.38 -14.02
C LEU A 23 1.14 1.21 -14.25
N ALA A 24 1.55 0.23 -15.05
CA ALA A 24 2.96 0.03 -15.38
C ALA A 24 3.49 1.00 -16.47
N LYS A 25 2.62 1.56 -17.31
CA LYS A 25 3.00 2.37 -18.49
C LYS A 25 2.64 3.84 -18.40
N GLU A 26 1.61 4.18 -17.65
CA GLU A 26 1.11 5.53 -17.43
C GLU A 26 1.53 6.00 -16.04
N GLU A 27 2.06 7.21 -15.93
CA GLU A 27 2.26 7.85 -14.64
C GLU A 27 0.94 8.47 -14.19
N SER A 28 0.34 7.90 -13.15
CA SER A 28 -0.94 8.35 -12.60
C SER A 28 -0.79 9.18 -11.34
N VAL A 29 0.41 9.25 -10.76
CA VAL A 29 0.71 10.03 -9.57
C VAL A 29 1.76 11.10 -9.84
N GLU A 30 1.59 12.27 -9.25
CA GLU A 30 2.49 13.43 -9.38
C GLU A 30 2.87 13.97 -8.00
N GLN A 31 4.15 14.22 -7.77
CA GLN A 31 4.61 14.85 -6.53
C GLN A 31 4.20 16.33 -6.50
N ILE A 32 3.44 16.71 -5.47
CA ILE A 32 2.89 18.07 -5.31
C ILE A 32 3.47 18.83 -4.10
N ALA A 33 4.11 18.13 -3.15
CA ALA A 33 4.78 18.76 -2.01
C ALA A 33 5.91 17.88 -1.45
N ASP A 34 6.89 18.51 -0.82
CA ASP A 34 8.03 17.87 -0.18
C ASP A 34 8.55 18.77 0.95
N LEU A 35 8.45 18.29 2.20
CA LEU A 35 8.81 19.07 3.37
C LEU A 35 9.26 18.19 4.54
N GLN A 36 10.05 18.77 5.45
CA GLN A 36 10.35 18.17 6.74
C GLN A 36 9.22 18.48 7.72
N ILE A 37 8.79 17.47 8.47
CA ILE A 37 7.77 17.58 9.51
C ILE A 37 8.26 16.96 10.81
N GLU A 38 7.72 17.45 11.93
CA GLU A 38 7.90 16.85 13.25
C GLU A 38 6.64 16.06 13.63
N THR A 39 6.84 14.87 14.16
CA THR A 39 5.78 13.99 14.69
C THR A 39 6.11 13.59 16.11
N ASP A 40 5.18 12.96 16.82
CA ASP A 40 5.46 12.35 18.14
C ASP A 40 6.55 11.25 18.09
N LEU A 41 6.92 10.79 16.89
CA LEU A 41 7.95 9.80 16.62
C LEU A 41 9.26 10.44 16.10
N GLY A 42 9.34 11.77 16.18
CA GLY A 42 10.44 12.58 15.66
C GLY A 42 10.28 12.99 14.20
N PRO A 43 11.39 13.40 13.54
CA PRO A 43 11.34 14.01 12.22
C PRO A 43 11.02 13.01 11.11
N PHE A 44 10.25 13.45 10.12
CA PHE A 44 10.04 12.75 8.86
C PHE A 44 10.13 13.73 7.69
N ARG A 45 10.62 13.26 6.55
CA ARG A 45 10.36 13.92 5.27
C ARG A 45 9.00 13.46 4.78
N MET A 46 8.07 14.38 4.64
CA MET A 46 6.76 14.13 4.06
C MET A 46 6.74 14.55 2.60
N VAL A 47 6.40 13.62 1.73
CA VAL A 47 6.19 13.85 0.30
C VAL A 47 4.73 13.58 -0.03
N CYS A 48 4.07 14.51 -0.73
CA CYS A 48 2.65 14.40 -1.09
C CYS A 48 2.53 14.12 -2.59
N PHE A 49 1.62 13.21 -2.95
CA PHE A 49 1.37 12.82 -4.33
C PHE A 49 -0.11 12.99 -4.69
N GLU A 50 -0.43 13.72 -5.76
CA GLU A 50 -1.77 13.75 -6.34
C GLU A 50 -1.95 12.53 -7.26
N ASP A 51 -3.02 11.77 -7.07
CA ASP A 51 -3.48 10.72 -7.99
C ASP A 51 -4.49 11.31 -8.97
N HIS A 52 -4.11 11.42 -10.24
CA HIS A 52 -4.93 11.99 -11.31
C HIS A 52 -6.13 11.12 -11.69
N VAL A 53 -6.14 9.84 -11.33
CA VAL A 53 -7.23 8.90 -11.61
C VAL A 53 -8.35 9.05 -10.58
N ASN A 54 -7.99 9.09 -9.29
CA ASN A 54 -8.98 9.14 -8.21
C ASN A 54 -9.13 10.54 -7.58
N ARG A 55 -8.34 11.53 -8.03
CA ARG A 55 -8.27 12.89 -7.47
C ARG A 55 -8.01 12.92 -5.96
N ASN A 56 -7.23 11.95 -5.48
CA ASN A 56 -6.83 11.84 -4.09
C ASN A 56 -5.41 12.34 -3.89
N VAL A 57 -5.08 12.78 -2.68
CA VAL A 57 -3.71 13.07 -2.26
C VAL A 57 -3.23 11.96 -1.35
N HIS A 58 -2.12 11.32 -1.71
CA HIS A 58 -1.44 10.30 -0.92
C HIS A 58 -0.21 10.90 -0.23
N LEU A 59 0.20 10.30 0.87
CA LEU A 59 1.34 10.76 1.66
C LEU A 59 2.42 9.68 1.69
N ALA A 60 3.68 10.08 1.61
CA ALA A 60 4.83 9.25 1.93
C ALA A 60 5.62 9.89 3.07
N LEU A 61 5.77 9.16 4.15
CA LEU A 61 6.57 9.54 5.32
C LEU A 61 7.88 8.78 5.27
N VAL A 62 8.94 9.49 4.91
CA VAL A 62 10.29 8.96 4.72
C VAL A 62 11.14 9.27 5.95
N ARG A 63 11.82 8.23 6.44
CA ARG A 63 12.83 8.32 7.49
C ARG A 63 14.18 7.90 6.93
N GLY A 64 15.21 8.70 7.19
CA GLY A 64 16.55 8.49 6.64
C GLY A 64 16.67 8.88 5.17
N ILE A 65 17.76 8.41 4.54
CA ILE A 65 18.05 8.62 3.11
C ILE A 65 17.74 7.31 2.39
N LEU A 66 16.89 7.37 1.38
CA LEU A 66 16.57 6.21 0.55
C LEU A 66 17.62 6.06 -0.54
N ASP A 67 18.08 4.82 -0.77
CA ASP A 67 19.00 4.49 -1.85
C ASP A 67 18.59 3.16 -2.53
N GLU A 68 18.98 2.98 -3.80
CA GLU A 68 18.58 1.79 -4.56
C GLU A 68 19.29 0.49 -4.13
N GLN A 69 20.44 0.59 -3.45
CA GLN A 69 21.29 -0.55 -3.10
C GLN A 69 20.87 -1.19 -1.77
N THR A 70 20.41 -0.36 -0.83
CA THR A 70 19.97 -0.74 0.51
C THR A 70 18.48 -1.07 0.52
N PRO A 71 18.09 -2.29 0.89
CA PRO A 71 16.67 -2.63 1.01
C PRO A 71 15.95 -1.71 2.00
N THR A 72 14.98 -0.95 1.48
CA THR A 72 14.18 0.00 2.26
C THR A 72 13.08 -0.72 3.03
N LEU A 73 12.89 -0.39 4.31
CA LEU A 73 11.73 -0.87 5.07
C LEU A 73 10.48 -0.10 4.60
N VAL A 74 9.52 -0.81 4.02
CA VAL A 74 8.35 -0.21 3.36
C VAL A 74 7.06 -0.69 4.02
N ARG A 75 6.17 0.25 4.30
CA ARG A 75 4.75 -0.03 4.57
C ARG A 75 3.90 0.72 3.56
N VAL A 76 3.08 -0.01 2.80
CA VAL A 76 1.97 0.58 2.04
C VAL A 76 0.70 0.37 2.85
N HIS A 77 0.13 1.47 3.36
CA HIS A 77 -1.03 1.48 4.23
C HIS A 77 -2.22 2.12 3.52
N VAL A 78 -3.38 1.44 3.53
CA VAL A 78 -4.63 2.05 3.08
C VAL A 78 -5.32 2.64 4.30
N GLN A 79 -5.64 3.93 4.24
CA GLN A 79 -6.29 4.64 5.35
C GLN A 79 -7.60 3.94 5.75
N GLY A 80 -7.84 3.84 7.06
CA GLY A 80 -9.10 3.34 7.63
C GLY A 80 -9.46 4.05 8.94
N THR A 81 -10.71 4.48 9.09
CA THR A 81 -11.13 5.31 10.24
C THR A 81 -10.98 4.55 11.57
N LEU A 82 -11.38 3.28 11.62
CA LEU A 82 -11.38 2.50 12.87
C LEU A 82 -9.97 2.26 13.43
N SER A 83 -8.99 1.94 12.57
CA SER A 83 -7.61 1.71 13.01
C SER A 83 -6.85 3.01 13.22
N ASP A 84 -7.01 3.98 12.31
CA ASP A 84 -6.08 5.11 12.22
C ASP A 84 -6.58 6.34 12.99
N VAL A 85 -7.89 6.54 13.06
CA VAL A 85 -8.50 7.68 13.78
C VAL A 85 -8.98 7.26 15.17
N VAL A 86 -9.71 6.15 15.26
CA VAL A 86 -10.23 5.65 16.55
C VAL A 86 -9.16 4.89 17.34
N GLY A 87 -8.24 4.20 16.66
CA GLY A 87 -7.17 3.45 17.32
C GLY A 87 -7.57 2.04 17.77
N ILE A 88 -8.58 1.44 17.12
CA ILE A 88 -8.98 0.05 17.42
C ILE A 88 -7.85 -0.89 17.01
N GLN A 89 -7.40 -1.70 17.97
CA GLN A 89 -6.40 -2.74 17.76
C GLN A 89 -7.11 -4.07 17.53
N ASP A 90 -7.20 -4.45 16.26
CA ASP A 90 -7.84 -5.69 15.86
C ASP A 90 -7.13 -6.29 14.64
N PRO A 91 -6.70 -7.57 14.67
CA PRO A 91 -6.03 -8.21 13.53
C PRO A 91 -6.82 -8.13 12.22
N ARG A 92 -8.16 -8.06 12.28
CA ARG A 92 -9.07 -7.96 11.13
C ARG A 92 -8.98 -6.62 10.42
N LEU A 93 -8.56 -5.56 11.13
CA LEU A 93 -8.31 -4.23 10.56
C LEU A 93 -6.92 -4.13 9.93
N GLY A 94 -6.10 -5.17 10.05
CA GLY A 94 -4.74 -5.23 9.55
C GLY A 94 -3.75 -4.53 10.47
N TRP A 95 -2.54 -4.32 9.96
CA TRP A 95 -1.46 -3.73 10.76
C TRP A 95 -1.72 -2.24 11.02
N PRO A 96 -1.67 -1.78 12.30
CA PRO A 96 -1.89 -0.37 12.62
C PRO A 96 -0.84 0.56 12.02
N LEU A 97 -1.28 1.69 11.44
CA LEU A 97 -0.39 2.72 10.87
C LEU A 97 0.68 3.17 11.87
N LYS A 98 0.27 3.45 13.11
CA LYS A 98 1.15 3.91 14.18
C LYS A 98 2.29 2.93 14.47
N SER A 99 2.00 1.62 14.49
CA SER A 99 3.01 0.58 14.72
C SER A 99 4.04 0.52 13.60
N ALA A 100 3.62 0.69 12.34
CA ALA A 100 4.55 0.74 11.21
C ALA A 100 5.43 1.99 11.25
N MET A 101 4.85 3.15 11.56
CA MET A 101 5.61 4.40 11.74
C MET A 101 6.63 4.29 12.87
N GLN A 102 6.26 3.70 14.01
CA GLN A 102 7.15 3.46 15.15
C GLN A 102 8.34 2.58 14.78
N LEU A 103 8.10 1.50 14.03
CA LEU A 103 9.16 0.60 13.61
C LEU A 103 10.13 1.28 12.64
N ILE A 104 9.62 2.04 11.67
CA ILE A 104 10.44 2.80 10.73
C ILE A 104 11.23 3.90 11.46
N ALA A 105 10.62 4.59 12.42
CA ALA A 105 11.33 5.56 13.26
C ALA A 105 12.46 4.88 14.07
N LYS A 106 12.22 3.70 14.65
CA LYS A 106 13.23 2.93 15.40
C LYS A 106 14.40 2.48 14.52
N LYS A 107 14.14 2.15 13.25
CA LYS A 107 15.18 1.70 12.29
C LYS A 107 15.90 2.84 11.59
N ASP A 108 15.37 4.07 11.69
CA ASP A 108 15.88 5.29 11.07
C ASP A 108 16.07 5.22 9.54
N HIS A 109 15.41 4.27 8.90
CA HIS A 109 15.51 4.00 7.46
C HIS A 109 14.25 3.30 6.97
N GLY A 110 13.42 4.01 6.22
CA GLY A 110 12.20 3.44 5.67
C GLY A 110 11.19 4.45 5.18
N VAL A 111 10.09 3.94 4.62
CA VAL A 111 8.98 4.76 4.15
C VAL A 111 7.64 4.13 4.51
N VAL A 112 6.73 4.96 5.04
CA VAL A 112 5.30 4.64 5.15
C VAL A 112 4.55 5.41 4.08
N ILE A 113 3.89 4.70 3.17
CA ILE A 113 2.95 5.29 2.21
C ILE A 113 1.54 5.16 2.77
N ILE A 114 0.84 6.27 2.88
CA ILE A 114 -0.57 6.35 3.25
C ILE A 114 -1.39 6.61 1.98
N LEU A 115 -1.96 5.53 1.45
CA LEU A 115 -2.89 5.59 0.34
C LEU A 115 -4.26 6.01 0.88
N ARG A 116 -4.54 7.30 0.71
CA ARG A 116 -5.86 7.86 0.98
C ARG A 116 -6.87 7.34 -0.06
N GLN A 117 -7.92 6.69 0.44
CA GLN A 117 -9.11 6.31 -0.32
C GLN A 117 -10.31 6.89 0.40
N GLU A 118 -11.32 7.32 -0.35
CA GLU A 118 -12.57 7.78 0.24
C GLU A 118 -13.31 6.58 0.83
N GLU A 119 -13.34 6.51 2.17
CA GLU A 119 -14.10 5.49 2.88
C GLU A 119 -15.57 5.89 2.89
N SER A 120 -16.41 5.14 2.17
CA SER A 120 -17.84 5.37 2.19
C SER A 120 -18.45 4.96 3.53
N GLY A 121 -19.57 5.58 3.91
CA GLY A 121 -20.30 5.19 5.12
C GLY A 121 -20.74 3.72 5.13
N ARG A 122 -20.93 3.10 3.95
CA ARG A 122 -21.24 1.67 3.83
C ARG A 122 -20.03 0.80 4.17
N GLU A 123 -18.84 1.18 3.71
CA GLU A 123 -17.60 0.46 4.02
C GLU A 123 -17.27 0.56 5.50
N LEU A 124 -17.39 1.75 6.08
CA LEU A 124 -17.22 1.95 7.52
C LEU A 124 -18.20 1.07 8.33
N MET A 125 -19.49 1.09 7.99
CA MET A 125 -20.50 0.25 8.66
C MET A 125 -20.23 -1.24 8.47
N SER A 126 -19.70 -1.66 7.31
CA SER A 126 -19.30 -3.05 7.09
C SER A 126 -18.11 -3.44 7.96
N ALA A 127 -17.13 -2.55 8.12
CA ALA A 127 -15.97 -2.79 8.99
C ALA A 127 -16.41 -2.90 10.46
N ILE A 128 -17.30 -2.02 10.93
CA ILE A 128 -17.86 -2.06 12.29
C ILE A 128 -18.57 -3.40 12.55
N ARG A 129 -19.47 -3.83 11.65
CA ARG A 129 -20.17 -5.12 11.81
C ARG A 129 -19.21 -6.31 11.80
N GLY A 130 -18.09 -6.18 11.07
CA GLY A 130 -17.06 -7.20 11.05
C GLY A 130 -16.42 -7.43 12.43
N LEU A 131 -16.32 -6.39 13.26
CA LEU A 131 -15.72 -6.53 14.60
C LEU A 131 -16.47 -7.52 15.50
N GLU A 132 -17.75 -7.82 15.21
CA GLU A 132 -18.57 -8.78 15.94
C GLU A 132 -18.56 -10.19 15.32
N GLN A 133 -17.95 -10.39 14.15
CA GLN A 133 -17.91 -11.68 13.46
C GLN A 133 -16.64 -12.48 13.81
N PRO A 134 -16.69 -13.83 13.77
CA PRO A 134 -15.49 -14.66 13.91
C PRO A 134 -14.41 -14.25 12.90
N GLU A 135 -13.12 -14.31 13.29
CA GLU A 135 -12.00 -13.86 12.45
C GLU A 135 -12.01 -14.47 11.03
N ASP A 136 -12.43 -15.74 10.90
CA ASP A 136 -12.50 -16.46 9.62
C ASP A 136 -13.65 -16.02 8.70
N ALA A 137 -14.63 -15.25 9.19
CA ALA A 137 -15.79 -14.82 8.39
C ALA A 137 -15.49 -13.62 7.47
N LEU A 138 -14.36 -12.93 7.68
CA LEU A 138 -14.05 -11.64 7.07
C LEU A 138 -12.98 -11.68 5.99
N ALA A 139 -12.69 -12.87 5.44
CA ALA A 139 -11.79 -13.01 4.29
C ALA A 139 -12.13 -11.93 3.24
N SER A 140 -11.17 -11.04 3.04
CA SER A 140 -11.32 -9.66 2.58
C SER A 140 -12.20 -9.51 1.34
N ARG A 141 -13.36 -8.86 1.48
CA ARG A 141 -14.23 -8.45 0.36
C ARG A 141 -13.72 -7.19 -0.35
N ARG A 142 -12.41 -7.01 -0.52
CA ARG A 142 -11.92 -6.02 -1.47
C ARG A 142 -11.88 -6.67 -2.84
N ASP A 143 -12.52 -6.03 -3.81
CA ASP A 143 -12.44 -6.47 -5.20
C ASP A 143 -10.96 -6.52 -5.61
N HIS A 144 -10.54 -7.62 -6.23
CA HIS A 144 -9.17 -7.83 -6.70
C HIS A 144 -8.70 -6.69 -7.61
N ALA A 145 -9.59 -6.09 -8.40
CA ALA A 145 -9.27 -4.92 -9.21
C ALA A 145 -8.91 -3.68 -8.38
N THR A 146 -9.56 -3.51 -7.23
CA THR A 146 -9.29 -2.42 -6.27
C THR A 146 -7.96 -2.63 -5.56
N GLU A 147 -7.65 -3.88 -5.19
CA GLU A 147 -6.35 -4.24 -4.64
C GLU A 147 -5.21 -3.97 -5.63
N LEU A 148 -5.34 -4.44 -6.88
CA LEU A 148 -4.35 -4.20 -7.94
C LEU A 148 -4.11 -2.70 -8.17
N ARG A 149 -5.16 -1.88 -8.18
CA ARG A 149 -5.04 -0.42 -8.31
C ARG A 149 -4.28 0.19 -7.13
N THR A 150 -4.64 -0.20 -5.92
CA THR A 150 -3.98 0.24 -4.69
C THR A 150 -2.48 -0.10 -4.72
N TYR A 151 -2.14 -1.32 -5.11
CA TYR A 151 -0.74 -1.74 -5.25
C TYR A 151 0.00 -0.96 -6.32
N GLY A 152 -0.62 -0.68 -7.47
CA GLY A 152 0.03 0.08 -8.54
C GLY A 152 0.28 1.55 -8.18
N THR A 153 -0.64 2.21 -7.47
CA THR A 153 -0.41 3.56 -6.95
C THR A 153 0.76 3.57 -5.95
N GLY A 154 0.76 2.64 -4.98
CA GLY A 154 1.87 2.51 -4.03
C GLY A 154 3.21 2.23 -4.73
N ALA A 155 3.22 1.38 -5.76
CA ALA A 155 4.41 1.05 -6.53
C ALA A 155 4.97 2.25 -7.30
N GLN A 156 4.12 3.07 -7.92
CA GLN A 156 4.56 4.29 -8.60
C GLN A 156 5.16 5.31 -7.63
N ILE A 157 4.55 5.49 -6.45
CA ILE A 157 5.09 6.36 -5.39
C ILE A 157 6.47 5.88 -4.95
N LEU A 158 6.62 4.58 -4.66
CA LEU A 158 7.92 4.00 -4.29
C LEU A 158 9.00 4.24 -5.34
N ARG A 159 8.64 4.08 -6.63
CA ARG A 159 9.56 4.34 -7.74
C ARG A 159 9.98 5.82 -7.80
N GLN A 160 9.04 6.76 -7.65
CA GLN A 160 9.37 8.19 -7.64
C GLN A 160 10.23 8.58 -6.43
N LEU A 161 10.11 7.87 -5.31
CA LEU A 161 10.97 8.05 -4.13
C LEU A 161 12.36 7.40 -4.28
N GLY A 162 12.63 6.71 -5.40
CA GLY A 162 13.91 6.02 -5.65
C GLY A 162 14.05 4.66 -4.96
N VAL A 163 12.96 4.08 -4.45
CA VAL A 163 12.99 2.74 -3.86
C VAL A 163 13.03 1.71 -4.98
N LYS A 164 13.93 0.74 -4.85
CA LYS A 164 14.05 -0.39 -5.79
C LYS A 164 13.96 -1.75 -5.10
N ARG A 165 14.70 -1.91 -4.00
CA ARG A 165 14.70 -3.11 -3.15
C ARG A 165 14.02 -2.79 -1.84
N MET A 166 13.12 -3.66 -1.38
CA MET A 166 12.34 -3.38 -0.17
C MET A 166 12.07 -4.60 0.70
N ARG A 167 11.98 -4.32 2.00
CA ARG A 167 11.49 -5.21 3.06
C ARG A 167 10.09 -4.74 3.41
N VAL A 168 9.07 -5.55 3.15
CA VAL A 168 7.68 -5.09 3.25
C VAL A 168 7.08 -5.46 4.60
N LEU A 169 6.55 -4.47 5.31
CA LEU A 169 5.76 -4.63 6.53
C LEU A 169 4.33 -5.04 6.18
N SER A 170 4.09 -6.33 6.02
CA SER A 170 2.75 -6.87 5.76
C SER A 170 2.63 -8.34 6.18
N ALA A 171 1.40 -8.80 6.37
CA ALA A 171 1.14 -10.24 6.31
C ALA A 171 1.57 -10.77 4.91
N PRO A 172 2.12 -11.99 4.81
CA PRO A 172 2.54 -12.57 3.54
C PRO A 172 1.31 -12.87 2.67
N LYS A 173 0.81 -11.86 1.95
CA LYS A 173 -0.11 -12.04 0.82
C LYS A 173 0.73 -11.96 -0.45
N GLN A 174 0.49 -12.89 -1.37
CA GLN A 174 1.18 -13.00 -2.65
C GLN A 174 1.11 -11.68 -3.44
N MET A 175 2.10 -10.80 -3.30
CA MET A 175 2.23 -9.58 -4.09
C MET A 175 2.89 -9.88 -5.45
N HIS A 176 2.24 -10.70 -6.28
CA HIS A 176 2.67 -10.93 -7.67
C HIS A 176 2.53 -9.66 -8.55
N ALA A 177 1.86 -8.61 -8.06
CA ALA A 177 1.53 -7.42 -8.83
C ALA A 177 2.66 -6.37 -8.92
N ILE A 178 3.68 -6.42 -8.05
CA ILE A 178 4.64 -5.31 -7.93
C ILE A 178 5.88 -5.48 -8.83
N SER A 179 6.21 -6.72 -9.24
CA SER A 179 7.36 -6.97 -10.13
C SER A 179 7.26 -6.24 -11.47
N GLY A 180 6.04 -5.93 -11.94
CA GLY A 180 5.80 -5.13 -13.14
C GLY A 180 6.20 -3.65 -13.05
N PHE A 181 6.53 -3.17 -11.85
CA PHE A 181 6.88 -1.77 -11.57
C PHE A 181 8.39 -1.56 -11.35
N GLY A 182 9.21 -2.59 -11.55
CA GLY A 182 10.66 -2.51 -11.32
C GLY A 182 11.06 -2.52 -9.84
N LEU A 183 10.17 -2.97 -8.96
CA LEU A 183 10.40 -3.12 -7.53
C LEU A 183 10.66 -4.58 -7.17
N GLU A 184 11.59 -4.80 -6.25
CA GLU A 184 12.01 -6.11 -5.75
C GLU A 184 11.71 -6.22 -4.25
N VAL A 185 10.86 -7.18 -3.88
CA VAL A 185 10.63 -7.53 -2.48
C VAL A 185 11.67 -8.56 -2.06
N VAL A 186 12.60 -8.16 -1.19
CA VAL A 186 13.66 -9.05 -0.70
C VAL A 186 13.24 -9.81 0.55
N GLU A 187 12.26 -9.28 1.29
CA GLU A 187 11.81 -9.83 2.58
C GLU A 187 10.41 -9.34 2.91
N TYR A 188 9.60 -10.18 3.57
CA TYR A 188 8.37 -9.78 4.24
C TYR A 188 8.62 -9.82 5.74
N VAL A 189 8.38 -8.70 6.42
CA VAL A 189 8.62 -8.56 7.87
C VAL A 189 7.27 -8.65 8.58
N SER A 190 7.17 -9.63 9.50
CA SER A 190 5.94 -9.93 10.23
C SER A 190 5.85 -9.15 11.55
N SER A 191 4.64 -9.05 12.13
CA SER A 191 4.41 -8.30 13.38
C SER A 191 5.06 -8.96 14.59
N GLU A 192 5.27 -10.27 14.55
CA GLU A 192 5.80 -11.07 15.66
C GLU A 192 7.32 -10.89 15.83
N GLU A 193 8.06 -10.66 14.74
CA GLU A 193 9.50 -10.40 14.77
C GLU A 193 9.86 -9.04 15.41
N THR A 194 8.86 -8.22 15.74
CA THR A 194 9.06 -6.90 16.34
C THR A 194 9.16 -6.96 17.88
N SER A 195 8.82 -8.11 18.50
CA SER A 195 8.80 -8.31 19.96
C SER A 195 10.10 -8.91 20.53
N GLY A 196 11.08 -9.24 19.69
CA GLY A 196 12.39 -9.76 20.11
C GLY A 196 13.51 -8.76 19.86
N GLY A 197 13.87 -7.97 20.86
CA GLY A 197 15.03 -7.06 20.82
C GLY A 197 15.02 -6.03 21.93
#